data_AF-A0A931FYQ6-F1
#
_entry.id   AF-A0A931FYQ6-F1
#
_cell.length_a   1.000
_cell.length_b   1.000
_cell.length_c   1.000
_cell.angle_alpha   90.00
_cell.angle_beta   90.00
_cell.angle_gamma   90.00
#
_symmetry.space_group_name_H-M   'P 1'
#
loop_
_entity.id
_entity.type
_entity.pdbx_description
1 polymer ?
#
loop_
_entity_poly.entity_id
_entity_poly.type
_entity_poly.pdbx_seq_one_letter_code
_entity_poly.pdbx_strand_id
1 'polypeptide(L)'
;MTFKEIYDSIIPAWGEKINFSDGMLLEAKPSKKTFGATPPAAANFFSPALSKHWNEVEAAIGQENTYADLMVWTMYQVFHRHARQLFEQGAFSLNPTSIDKSEIEAQYFHNLQEEAWAEELAHYERLIE
;
A
#
# COMPACT_ATOMS: atom_id res chain seq x y z
N MET A 1 -2.16 18.87 -9.71
CA MET A 1 -0.99 17.97 -9.58
C MET A 1 -1.35 16.65 -10.21
N THR A 2 -0.46 16.03 -10.97
CA THR A 2 -0.75 14.77 -11.70
C THR A 2 -0.28 13.54 -10.91
N PHE A 3 -0.89 12.38 -11.19
CA PHE A 3 -0.44 11.09 -10.64
C PHE A 3 1.06 10.87 -10.86
N LYS A 4 1.52 11.10 -12.09
CA LYS A 4 2.90 10.84 -12.50
C LYS A 4 3.89 11.66 -11.68
N GLU A 5 3.64 12.95 -11.49
CA GLU A 5 4.52 13.82 -10.69
C GLU A 5 4.62 13.34 -9.24
N ILE A 6 3.49 12.98 -8.63
CA ILE A 6 3.44 12.49 -7.27
C ILE A 6 4.18 11.15 -7.19
N TYR A 7 3.82 10.19 -8.03
CA TYR A 7 4.44 8.86 -8.09
C TYR A 7 5.97 8.94 -8.26
N ASP A 8 6.44 9.71 -9.25
CA ASP A 8 7.87 9.83 -9.57
C ASP A 8 8.67 10.47 -8.41
N SER A 9 8.03 11.31 -7.59
CA SER A 9 8.65 11.91 -6.40
C SER A 9 8.77 10.95 -5.22
N ILE A 10 7.88 9.94 -5.12
CA ILE A 10 7.77 9.06 -3.94
C ILE A 10 8.43 7.71 -4.17
N ILE A 11 8.32 7.13 -5.38
CA ILE A 11 8.85 5.79 -5.67
C ILE A 11 10.35 5.61 -5.32
N PRO A 12 11.25 6.61 -5.50
CA PRO A 12 12.65 6.42 -5.15
C PRO A 12 12.88 6.21 -3.65
N ALA A 13 12.03 6.78 -2.78
CA ALA A 13 12.14 6.64 -1.33
C ALA A 13 11.89 5.19 -0.87
N TRP A 14 11.08 4.42 -1.63
CA TRP A 14 10.84 3.01 -1.35
C TRP A 14 12.02 2.09 -1.66
N GLY A 15 13.02 2.59 -2.40
CA GLY A 15 14.22 1.85 -2.79
C GLY A 15 13.98 0.76 -3.83
N GLU A 16 15.04 0.01 -4.16
CA GLU A 16 14.99 -1.03 -5.21
C GLU A 16 14.41 -2.36 -4.70
N LYS A 17 14.41 -2.56 -3.37
CA LYS A 17 14.01 -3.82 -2.75
C LYS A 17 13.44 -3.60 -1.35
N ILE A 18 12.24 -4.10 -1.14
CA ILE A 18 11.59 -4.19 0.16
C ILE A 18 11.72 -5.63 0.67
N ASN A 19 12.27 -5.80 1.87
CA ASN A 19 12.40 -7.09 2.54
C ASN A 19 11.25 -7.30 3.53
N PHE A 20 10.61 -8.46 3.47
CA PHE A 20 9.54 -8.88 4.38
C PHE A 20 9.72 -10.36 4.81
N SER A 21 10.98 -10.80 4.93
CA SER A 21 11.33 -12.14 5.43
C SER A 21 10.90 -12.41 6.87
N ASP A 22 10.61 -11.36 7.64
CA ASP A 22 10.00 -11.41 8.96
C ASP A 22 8.47 -11.52 8.92
N GLY A 23 7.91 -11.65 7.72
CA GLY A 23 6.48 -11.80 7.48
C GLY A 23 5.90 -13.00 8.21
N MET A 24 4.66 -12.85 8.69
CA MET A 24 3.91 -13.91 9.33
C MET A 24 2.43 -13.82 8.96
N LEU A 25 1.80 -14.99 8.87
CA LEU A 25 0.36 -15.12 8.72
C LEU A 25 -0.26 -15.23 10.12
N LEU A 26 -0.98 -14.18 10.51
CA LEU A 26 -1.74 -14.12 11.74
C LEU A 26 -3.08 -14.82 11.51
N GLU A 27 -3.36 -15.82 12.34
CA GLU A 27 -4.66 -16.46 12.35
C GLU A 27 -5.75 -15.44 12.69
N ALA A 28 -6.77 -15.35 11.86
CA ALA A 28 -7.92 -14.54 12.16
C ALA A 28 -8.65 -15.16 13.37
N LYS A 29 -8.78 -14.40 14.46
CA LYS A 29 -9.55 -14.85 15.62
C LYS A 29 -10.98 -15.17 15.14
N PRO A 30 -11.54 -16.35 15.48
CA PRO A 30 -12.90 -16.68 15.10
C PRO A 30 -13.83 -15.61 15.66
N SER A 31 -14.48 -14.85 14.78
CA SER A 31 -15.47 -13.87 15.19
C SER A 31 -16.63 -14.67 15.82
N LYS A 32 -16.96 -14.38 17.08
CA LYS A 32 -18.09 -15.00 17.78
C LYS A 32 -19.43 -14.50 17.22
N LYS A 33 -19.69 -14.65 15.92
CA LYS A 33 -21.02 -14.47 15.36
C LYS A 33 -21.27 -15.51 14.26
N THR A 34 -22.46 -16.11 14.37
CA THR A 34 -23.18 -16.98 13.43
C THR A 34 -22.85 -18.48 13.35
N PHE A 35 -23.84 -19.27 13.82
CA PHE A 35 -24.11 -20.64 13.40
C PHE A 35 -24.36 -20.66 11.88
N GLY A 36 -23.37 -21.07 11.12
CA GLY A 36 -23.44 -21.19 9.67
C GLY A 36 -22.01 -21.26 9.16
N ALA A 37 -21.70 -22.31 8.39
CA ALA A 37 -20.35 -22.59 7.90
C ALA A 37 -19.74 -21.34 7.23
N THR A 38 -18.96 -20.59 8.00
CA THR A 38 -18.22 -19.44 7.50
C THR A 38 -16.91 -20.01 6.95
N PRO A 39 -16.52 -19.70 5.71
CA PRO A 39 -15.21 -20.12 5.20
C PRO A 39 -14.11 -19.71 6.18
N PRO A 40 -13.01 -20.47 6.29
CA PRO A 40 -11.91 -20.14 7.19
C PRO A 40 -11.50 -18.69 6.94
N ALA A 41 -11.53 -17.89 8.01
CA ALA A 41 -11.21 -16.47 7.91
C ALA A 41 -9.79 -16.33 7.34
N ALA A 42 -9.64 -15.54 6.28
CA ALA A 42 -8.37 -15.35 5.62
C ALA A 42 -7.33 -14.87 6.65
N ALA A 43 -6.19 -15.55 6.73
CA ALA A 43 -5.10 -15.14 7.60
C ALA A 43 -4.63 -13.72 7.22
N ASN A 44 -4.37 -12.88 8.23
CA ASN A 44 -3.83 -11.55 8.01
C ASN A 44 -2.32 -11.66 7.85
N PHE A 45 -1.76 -11.06 6.81
CA PHE A 45 -0.32 -10.95 6.67
C PHE A 45 0.20 -9.75 7.48
N PHE A 46 1.33 -9.92 8.15
CA PHE A 46 2.01 -8.86 8.88
C PHE A 46 3.52 -9.01 8.72
N SER A 47 4.22 -7.91 8.44
CA SER A 47 5.69 -7.84 8.42
C SER A 47 6.14 -6.57 9.16
N PRO A 48 6.81 -6.70 10.32
CA PRO A 48 7.39 -5.57 11.03
C PRO A 48 8.35 -4.74 10.17
N ALA A 49 9.18 -5.38 9.34
CA ALA A 49 10.12 -4.72 8.46
C ALA A 49 9.42 -3.87 7.40
N LEU A 50 8.36 -4.39 6.77
CA LEU A 50 7.55 -3.64 5.81
C LEU A 50 6.88 -2.43 6.45
N SER A 51 6.27 -2.60 7.63
CA SER A 51 5.64 -1.48 8.36
C SER A 51 6.68 -0.44 8.81
N LYS A 52 7.87 -0.86 9.23
CA LYS A 52 8.96 0.05 9.58
C LYS A 52 9.43 0.84 8.37
N HIS A 53 9.59 0.19 7.22
CA HIS A 53 9.99 0.83 5.97
C HIS A 53 8.97 1.87 5.52
N TRP A 54 7.68 1.58 5.65
CA TRP A 54 6.62 2.57 5.42
C TRP A 54 6.79 3.81 6.32
N ASN A 55 6.97 3.64 7.63
CA ASN A 55 7.18 4.76 8.54
C ASN A 55 8.44 5.58 8.18
N GLU A 56 9.51 4.93 7.71
CA GLU A 56 10.74 5.60 7.28
C GLU A 56 10.50 6.43 6.02
N VAL A 57 9.76 5.89 5.05
CA VAL A 57 9.38 6.60 3.82
C VAL A 57 8.49 7.80 4.15
N GLU A 58 7.44 7.60 4.95
CA GLU A 58 6.52 8.67 5.40
C GLU A 58 7.28 9.81 6.10
N ALA A 59 8.20 9.48 7.01
CA ALA A 59 9.01 10.46 7.71
C ALA A 59 9.97 11.23 6.78
N ALA A 60 10.47 10.60 5.71
CA ALA A 60 11.42 11.22 4.78
C ALA A 60 10.76 12.25 3.85
N ILE A 61 9.47 12.10 3.57
CA ILE A 61 8.74 12.91 2.58
C ILE A 61 8.21 14.21 3.19
N GLY A 62 7.95 14.19 4.51
CA GLY A 62 7.51 15.36 5.26
C GLY A 62 6.01 15.62 5.13
N GLN A 63 5.37 15.96 6.26
CA GLN A 63 3.90 16.03 6.41
C GLN A 63 3.23 17.26 5.76
N GLU A 64 3.97 18.06 4.99
CA GLU A 64 3.43 19.29 4.38
C GLU A 64 2.77 19.03 3.02
N ASN A 65 2.94 17.83 2.45
CA ASN A 65 2.41 17.45 1.14
C ASN A 65 1.37 16.32 1.25
N THR A 66 0.09 16.72 1.36
CA THR A 66 -1.04 15.80 1.54
C THR A 66 -1.19 14.78 0.39
N TYR A 67 -0.87 15.17 -0.84
CA TYR A 67 -0.84 14.24 -1.99
C TYR A 67 0.25 13.18 -1.85
N ALA A 68 1.41 13.58 -1.34
CA ALA A 68 2.52 12.67 -1.11
C ALA A 68 2.21 11.68 0.01
N ASP A 69 1.61 12.15 1.11
CA ASP A 69 1.15 11.29 2.20
C ASP A 69 0.13 10.25 1.71
N LEU A 70 -0.85 10.66 0.92
CA LEU A 70 -1.82 9.75 0.30
C LEU A 70 -1.14 8.74 -0.63
N MET A 71 -0.10 9.14 -1.36
CA MET A 71 0.64 8.26 -2.25
C MET A 71 1.44 7.20 -1.48
N VAL A 72 2.09 7.61 -0.38
CA VAL A 72 2.82 6.69 0.50
C VAL A 72 1.87 5.64 1.07
N TRP A 73 0.73 6.07 1.57
CA TRP A 73 -0.31 5.16 2.07
C TRP A 73 -0.80 4.20 0.98
N THR A 74 -1.06 4.72 -0.21
CA THR A 74 -1.49 3.92 -1.36
C THR A 74 -0.45 2.86 -1.75
N MET A 75 0.81 3.26 -1.87
CA MET A 75 1.93 2.36 -2.18
C MET A 75 2.08 1.30 -1.09
N TYR A 76 1.96 1.67 0.19
CA TYR A 76 1.98 0.71 1.28
C TYR A 76 0.89 -0.35 1.15
N GLN A 77 -0.37 0.04 0.87
CA GLN A 77 -1.47 -0.91 0.68
C GLN A 77 -1.21 -1.89 -0.47
N VAL A 78 -0.76 -1.38 -1.62
CA VAL A 78 -0.46 -2.19 -2.80
C VAL A 78 0.73 -3.11 -2.52
N PHE A 79 1.83 -2.59 -2.00
CA PHE A 79 3.02 -3.38 -1.69
C PHE A 79 2.76 -4.43 -0.61
N HIS A 80 1.92 -4.14 0.38
CA HIS A 80 1.52 -5.10 1.39
C HIS A 80 0.71 -6.27 0.81
N ARG A 81 -0.19 -6.00 -0.16
CA ARG A 81 -0.91 -7.03 -0.90
C ARG A 81 0.03 -7.92 -1.71
N HIS A 82 0.98 -7.33 -2.44
CA HIS A 82 1.98 -8.07 -3.21
C HIS A 82 2.97 -8.83 -2.32
N ALA A 83 3.42 -8.24 -1.22
CA ALA A 83 4.28 -8.89 -0.23
C ALA A 83 3.63 -10.14 0.35
N ARG A 84 2.33 -10.08 0.67
CA ARG A 84 1.57 -11.26 1.08
C ARG A 84 1.58 -12.36 0.02
N GLN A 85 1.26 -12.02 -1.23
CA GLN A 85 1.21 -13.01 -2.32
C GLN A 85 2.57 -13.67 -2.55
N LEU A 86 3.65 -12.89 -2.54
CA LEU A 86 5.01 -13.39 -2.65
C LEU A 86 5.40 -14.26 -1.45
N PHE A 87 5.02 -13.86 -0.24
CA PHE A 87 5.27 -14.62 0.98
C PHE A 87 4.61 -16.01 0.92
N GLU A 88 3.35 -16.07 0.47
CA GLU A 88 2.62 -17.32 0.26
C GLU A 88 3.28 -18.22 -0.82
N GLN A 89 4.04 -17.63 -1.76
CA GLN A 89 4.83 -18.32 -2.78
C GLN A 89 6.27 -18.66 -2.33
N GLY A 90 6.66 -18.31 -1.09
CA GLY A 90 8.01 -18.53 -0.57
C GLY A 90 9.05 -17.51 -1.02
N ALA A 91 8.62 -16.37 -1.59
CA ALA A 91 9.47 -15.22 -1.88
C ALA A 91 9.34 -14.17 -0.77
N PHE A 92 10.46 -13.60 -0.34
CA PHE A 92 10.52 -12.74 0.86
C PHE A 92 10.97 -11.31 0.58
N SER A 93 10.92 -10.90 -0.68
CA SER A 93 11.26 -9.55 -1.09
C SER A 93 10.50 -9.12 -2.34
N LEU A 94 10.23 -7.82 -2.43
CA LEU A 94 9.51 -7.17 -3.52
C LEU A 94 10.40 -6.08 -4.11
N ASN A 95 10.39 -5.91 -5.43
CA ASN A 95 10.91 -4.72 -6.10
C ASN A 95 9.73 -3.73 -6.34
N PRO A 96 9.69 -2.56 -5.69
CA PRO A 96 8.61 -1.57 -5.85
C PRO A 96 8.36 -1.18 -7.31
N THR A 97 9.42 -1.03 -8.09
CA THR A 97 9.36 -0.62 -9.50
C THR A 97 8.85 -1.71 -10.45
N SER A 98 8.73 -2.95 -9.97
CA SER A 98 8.16 -4.07 -10.74
C SER A 98 6.63 -4.16 -10.62
N ILE A 99 6.02 -3.40 -9.71
CA ILE A 99 4.58 -3.32 -9.56
C ILE A 99 4.00 -2.46 -10.68
N ASP A 100 2.87 -2.89 -11.23
CA ASP A 100 2.18 -2.16 -12.29
C ASP A 100 1.74 -0.78 -11.79
N LYS A 101 2.22 0.26 -12.47
CA LYS A 101 1.92 1.66 -12.15
C LYS A 101 0.42 1.95 -12.26
N SER A 102 -0.30 1.27 -13.17
CA SER A 102 -1.75 1.42 -13.32
C SER A 102 -2.53 0.88 -12.12
N GLU A 103 -2.02 -0.16 -11.45
CA GLU A 103 -2.61 -0.69 -10.20
C GLU A 103 -2.50 0.34 -9.07
N ILE A 104 -1.34 1.00 -8.97
CA ILE A 104 -1.09 2.05 -7.98
C ILE A 104 -1.96 3.27 -8.28
N GLU A 105 -2.10 3.68 -9.53
CA GLU A 105 -2.98 4.79 -9.91
C GLU A 105 -4.45 4.50 -9.58
N ALA A 106 -4.92 3.29 -9.91
CA ALA A 106 -6.29 2.89 -9.61
C ALA A 106 -6.57 2.91 -8.11
N GLN A 107 -5.64 2.41 -7.29
CA GLN A 107 -5.76 2.45 -5.83
C GLN A 107 -5.65 3.89 -5.29
N TYR A 108 -4.76 4.70 -5.86
CA TYR A 108 -4.58 6.11 -5.47
C TYR A 108 -5.86 6.90 -5.70
N PHE A 109 -6.44 6.76 -6.90
CA PHE A 109 -7.70 7.42 -7.25
C PHE A 109 -8.85 6.93 -6.38
N HIS A 110 -8.89 5.64 -6.02
CA HIS A 110 -9.88 5.13 -5.08
C HIS A 110 -9.76 5.78 -3.70
N ASN A 111 -8.54 5.87 -3.16
CA ASN A 111 -8.31 6.49 -1.86
C ASN A 111 -8.62 8.00 -1.88
N LEU A 112 -8.29 8.69 -2.99
CA LEU A 112 -8.57 10.12 -3.19
C LEU A 112 -10.08 10.44 -3.23
N GLN A 113 -10.94 9.45 -3.50
CA GLN A 113 -12.40 9.61 -3.47
C GLN A 113 -12.99 9.57 -2.06
N GLU A 114 -12.20 9.24 -1.03
CA GLU A 114 -12.68 9.29 0.35
C GLU A 114 -12.93 10.75 0.78
N GLU A 115 -13.94 10.95 1.63
CA GLU A 115 -14.40 12.28 2.06
C GLU A 115 -13.28 13.14 2.67
N ALA A 116 -12.29 12.49 3.30
CA ALA A 116 -11.12 13.14 3.89
C ALA A 116 -10.22 13.86 2.87
N TRP A 117 -10.36 13.59 1.57
CA TRP A 117 -9.50 14.13 0.50
C TRP A 117 -10.27 14.96 -0.54
N ALA A 118 -11.45 15.46 -0.17
CA ALA A 118 -12.31 16.20 -1.09
C ALA A 118 -11.65 17.47 -1.68
N GLU A 119 -10.80 18.15 -0.90
CA GLU A 119 -10.05 19.33 -1.34
C GLU A 119 -8.98 18.94 -2.38
N GLU A 120 -8.20 17.89 -2.09
CA GLU A 120 -7.17 17.35 -2.98
C GLU A 120 -7.77 16.85 -4.29
N LEU A 121 -8.92 16.17 -4.24
CA LEU A 121 -9.65 15.67 -5.40
C LEU A 121 -10.06 16.80 -6.34
N ALA A 122 -10.48 17.96 -5.81
CA ALA A 122 -10.89 19.12 -6.61
C ALA A 122 -9.76 19.71 -7.47
N HIS A 123 -8.50 19.48 -7.07
CA HIS A 123 -7.30 19.98 -7.74
C HIS A 123 -6.47 18.88 -8.43
N TYR A 124 -6.98 17.65 -8.43
CA TYR A 124 -6.32 16.50 -9.03
C TYR A 124 -6.64 16.38 -10.54
N GLU A 125 -5.59 16.32 -11.35
CA GLU A 125 -5.71 16.15 -12.79
C GLU A 125 -5.48 14.68 -13.16
N ARG A 126 -6.57 13.96 -13.45
CA ARG A 126 -6.49 12.57 -13.89
C ARG A 126 -6.18 12.49 -15.38
N LEU A 127 -4.93 12.18 -15.69
CA LEU A 127 -4.50 11.78 -17.03
C LEU A 127 -4.38 10.25 -17.02
N ILE A 128 -5.28 9.57 -17.73
CA ILE A 128 -5.17 8.12 -17.92
C ILE A 128 -4.01 7.91 -18.91
N GLU A 129 -2.85 7.46 -18.40
CA GLU A 129 -1.67 7.11 -19.22
C GLU A 129 -1.72 5.66 -19.72
#